data_AF-A0A3Q0HAG8-F1
#
_entry.id   AF-A0A3Q0HAG8-F1
#
_cell.length_a   1.000
_cell.length_b   1.000
_cell.length_c   1.000
_cell.angle_alpha   90.00
_cell.angle_beta   90.00
_cell.angle_gamma   90.00
#
_symmetry.space_group_name_H-M   'P 1'
#
loop_
_entity.id
_entity.type
_entity.pdbx_description
1 polymer ?
#
loop_
_entity_poly.entity_id
_entity_poly.type
_entity_poly.pdbx_seq_one_letter_code
_entity_poly.pdbx_strand_id
1 'polypeptide(L)'
;MVTQEKDGNFLVKVGFLKILHKYEITFLLPPVQSLGKDICAVPVPNLNLRVISITPVSEGYSVKCEYTAHKEGVLKEEMVLASETSDSTCVKVVVQARVMDRHHGTPMLLEGVRCIGAELEYDSEQSDWHGFD
;
A
#
# COMPACT_ATOMS: atom_id res chain seq x y z
N MET A 1 3.83 4.45 -9.46
CA MET A 1 5.11 4.36 -10.23
C MET A 1 6.03 3.37 -9.54
N VAL A 2 6.52 2.38 -10.27
CA VAL A 2 7.47 1.37 -9.77
C VAL A 2 8.88 1.72 -10.24
N THR A 3 9.87 1.59 -9.37
CA THR A 3 11.29 1.85 -9.67
C THR A 3 12.14 0.80 -9.00
N GLN A 4 13.11 0.23 -9.72
CA GLN A 4 14.09 -0.67 -9.14
C GLN A 4 15.25 0.14 -8.55
N GLU A 5 15.56 -0.13 -7.29
CA GLU A 5 16.65 0.47 -6.54
C GLU A 5 17.97 -0.29 -6.82
N LYS A 6 19.11 0.33 -6.46
CA LYS A 6 20.45 -0.20 -6.77
C LYS A 6 20.76 -1.55 -6.12
N ASP A 7 20.09 -1.85 -5.02
CA ASP A 7 20.20 -3.10 -4.27
C ASP A 7 19.27 -4.21 -4.80
N GLY A 8 18.54 -3.93 -5.89
CA GLY A 8 17.59 -4.86 -6.51
C GLY A 8 16.18 -4.82 -5.91
N ASN A 9 15.97 -4.05 -4.84
CA ASN A 9 14.66 -3.84 -4.24
C ASN A 9 13.80 -2.89 -5.07
N PHE A 10 12.50 -2.79 -4.75
CA PHE A 10 11.58 -1.95 -5.48
C PHE A 10 10.99 -0.84 -4.62
N LEU A 11 10.88 0.36 -5.19
CA LEU A 11 10.13 1.48 -4.65
C LEU A 11 8.85 1.68 -5.48
N VAL A 12 7.71 1.66 -4.81
CA VAL A 12 6.38 1.91 -5.38
C VAL A 12 5.84 3.21 -4.82
N LYS A 13 5.84 4.26 -5.64
CA LYS A 13 5.20 5.53 -5.28
C LYS A 13 3.71 5.46 -5.63
N VAL A 14 2.86 5.88 -4.70
CA VAL A 14 1.38 5.82 -4.85
C VAL A 14 0.70 7.19 -4.88
N GLY A 15 1.49 8.26 -4.74
CA GLY A 15 1.01 9.64 -4.81
C GLY A 15 0.61 10.18 -3.45
N PHE A 16 -0.45 10.99 -3.44
CA PHE A 16 -0.93 11.69 -2.27
C PHE A 16 -2.21 11.04 -1.75
N LEU A 17 -2.14 10.45 -0.56
CA LEU A 17 -3.25 9.76 0.09
C LEU A 17 -3.88 10.67 1.15
N LYS A 18 -5.13 10.38 1.52
CA LYS A 18 -5.83 11.04 2.62
C LYS A 18 -5.64 10.25 3.90
N ILE A 19 -5.38 10.92 5.01
CA ILE A 19 -5.31 10.26 6.32
C ILE A 19 -6.65 9.59 6.66
N LEU A 20 -6.61 8.50 7.43
CA LEU A 20 -7.74 7.67 7.84
C LEU A 20 -8.52 7.06 6.68
N HIS A 21 -7.87 6.91 5.53
CA HIS A 21 -8.45 6.21 4.40
C HIS A 21 -7.68 4.93 4.12
N LYS A 22 -8.44 3.97 3.59
CA LYS A 22 -7.93 2.70 3.13
C LYS A 22 -7.90 2.67 1.62
N TYR A 23 -6.80 2.18 1.07
CA TYR A 23 -6.55 2.14 -0.35
C TYR A 23 -6.29 0.72 -0.82
N GLU A 24 -6.83 0.34 -1.97
CA GLU A 24 -6.33 -0.77 -2.76
C GLU A 24 -5.28 -0.22 -3.72
N ILE A 25 -4.11 -0.87 -3.78
CA ILE A 25 -3.01 -0.51 -4.66
C ILE A 25 -2.69 -1.73 -5.51
N THR A 26 -2.70 -1.55 -6.83
CA THR A 26 -2.27 -2.55 -7.80
C THR A 26 -1.09 -2.01 -8.59
N PHE A 27 0.00 -2.76 -8.68
CA PHE A 27 1.19 -2.38 -9.46
C PHE A 27 1.84 -3.59 -10.11
N LEU A 28 2.60 -3.32 -11.18
CA LEU A 28 3.38 -4.33 -11.90
C LEU A 28 4.83 -4.28 -11.44
N LEU A 29 5.33 -5.40 -10.93
CA LEU A 29 6.76 -5.60 -10.72
C LEU A 29 7.35 -6.25 -11.96
N PRO A 30 8.50 -5.75 -12.47
CA PRO A 30 9.20 -6.39 -13.56
C PRO A 30 9.70 -7.79 -13.12
N PRO A 31 9.97 -8.70 -14.07
CA PRO A 31 10.45 -10.03 -13.75
C PRO A 31 11.79 -9.96 -13.01
N VAL A 32 11.90 -10.72 -11.92
CA VAL A 32 13.12 -10.83 -11.12
C VAL A 32 13.64 -12.25 -11.29
N GLN A 33 14.76 -12.41 -11.99
CA GLN A 33 15.28 -13.73 -12.36
C GLN A 33 15.48 -14.66 -11.15
N SER A 34 15.88 -14.11 -10.00
CA SER A 34 16.13 -14.88 -8.78
C SER A 34 14.86 -15.39 -8.09
N LEU A 35 13.68 -14.80 -8.34
CA LEU A 35 12.43 -15.21 -7.69
C LEU A 35 11.72 -16.34 -8.43
N GLY A 36 12.00 -16.56 -9.71
CA GLY A 36 11.31 -17.56 -10.52
C GLY A 36 9.84 -17.19 -10.77
N LYS A 37 9.04 -18.12 -11.32
CA LYS A 37 7.67 -17.80 -11.77
C LYS A 37 6.66 -17.66 -10.63
N ASP A 38 6.82 -18.45 -9.59
CA ASP A 38 5.86 -18.57 -8.48
C ASP A 38 6.46 -17.91 -7.24
N ILE A 39 5.77 -16.87 -6.75
CA ILE A 39 6.23 -16.04 -5.63
C ILE A 39 5.09 -15.80 -4.65
N CYS A 40 5.44 -15.66 -3.37
CA CYS A 40 4.49 -15.37 -2.31
C CYS A 40 4.97 -14.18 -1.45
N ALA A 41 4.02 -13.55 -0.76
CA ALA A 41 4.36 -12.56 0.25
C ALA A 41 4.81 -13.27 1.52
N VAL A 42 5.98 -12.90 2.05
CA VAL A 42 6.44 -13.38 3.35
C VAL A 42 5.49 -12.83 4.42
N PRO A 43 4.97 -13.67 5.33
CA PRO A 43 4.05 -13.24 6.37
C PRO A 43 4.78 -12.40 7.42
N VAL A 44 4.90 -11.10 7.17
CA VAL A 44 5.45 -10.11 8.10
C VAL A 44 4.28 -9.33 8.70
N PRO A 45 4.22 -9.14 10.03
CA PRO A 45 3.19 -8.32 10.64
C PRO A 45 3.39 -6.85 10.22
N ASN A 46 2.58 -6.40 9.25
CA ASN A 46 2.46 -4.99 8.88
C ASN A 46 0.99 -4.56 9.04
N LEU A 47 0.75 -3.65 9.97
CA LEU A 47 -0.61 -3.18 10.31
C LEU A 47 -1.21 -2.29 9.21
N ASN A 48 -0.37 -1.66 8.39
CA ASN A 48 -0.77 -0.63 7.45
C ASN A 48 -0.64 -1.07 6.00
N LEU A 49 -0.05 -2.24 5.73
CA LEU A 49 0.14 -2.77 4.39
C LEU A 49 -0.09 -4.29 4.38
N ARG A 50 -1.09 -4.73 3.64
CA ARG A 50 -1.47 -6.15 3.54
C ARG A 50 -1.50 -6.58 2.08
N VAL A 51 -0.70 -7.57 1.70
CA VAL A 51 -0.79 -8.18 0.37
C VAL A 51 -2.09 -8.96 0.26
N ILE A 52 -2.88 -8.68 -0.79
CA ILE A 52 -4.14 -9.34 -1.09
C ILE A 52 -3.90 -10.50 -2.06
N SER A 53 -3.16 -10.24 -3.14
CA SER A 53 -2.87 -11.25 -4.16
C SER A 53 -1.63 -10.90 -4.96
N ILE A 54 -0.93 -11.92 -5.44
CA ILE A 54 0.16 -11.81 -6.40
C ILE A 54 -0.19 -12.70 -7.58
N THR A 55 -0.25 -12.11 -8.78
CA THR A 55 -0.63 -12.84 -10.00
C THR A 55 0.51 -12.74 -11.01
N PRO A 56 1.12 -13.86 -11.43
CA PRO A 56 2.09 -13.87 -12.53
C PRO A 56 1.44 -13.38 -13.82
N VAL A 57 2.12 -12.48 -14.54
CA VAL A 57 1.70 -11.94 -15.84
C VAL A 57 2.87 -11.98 -16.83
N SER A 58 2.62 -11.71 -18.11
CA SER A 58 3.66 -11.73 -19.15
C SER A 58 4.83 -10.79 -18.87
N GLU A 59 4.58 -9.68 -18.18
CA GLU A 59 5.57 -8.63 -17.89
C GLU A 59 6.10 -8.66 -16.45
N GLY A 60 5.94 -9.79 -15.75
CA GLY A 60 6.40 -9.96 -14.36
C GLY A 60 5.25 -10.35 -13.42
N TYR A 61 4.97 -9.54 -12.40
CA TYR A 61 3.95 -9.86 -11.39
C TYR A 61 3.02 -8.68 -11.15
N SER A 62 1.71 -8.94 -11.18
CA SER A 62 0.69 -8.02 -10.71
C SER A 62 0.49 -8.22 -9.21
N VAL A 63 0.91 -7.24 -8.42
CA VAL A 63 0.79 -7.25 -6.96
C VAL A 63 -0.36 -6.33 -6.58
N LYS A 64 -1.29 -6.88 -5.79
CA LYS A 64 -2.39 -6.15 -5.19
C LYS A 64 -2.24 -6.15 -3.68
N CYS A 65 -2.31 -4.98 -3.07
CA CYS A 65 -2.26 -4.80 -1.62
C CYS A 65 -3.27 -3.77 -1.13
N GLU A 66 -3.56 -3.86 0.15
CA GLU A 66 -4.34 -2.91 0.92
C GLU A 66 -3.40 -2.02 1.74
N TYR A 67 -3.66 -0.71 1.77
CA TYR A 67 -2.86 0.27 2.50
C TYR A 67 -3.74 1.15 3.40
N THR A 68 -3.39 1.27 4.68
CA THR A 68 -4.06 2.16 5.64
C THR A 68 -3.21 3.40 5.91
N ALA A 69 -3.74 4.57 5.52
CA ALA A 69 -3.07 5.85 5.71
C ALA A 69 -3.33 6.40 7.13
N HIS A 70 -2.58 5.95 8.12
CA HIS A 70 -2.84 6.25 9.54
C HIS A 70 -2.14 7.50 10.08
N LYS A 71 -1.14 8.04 9.37
CA LYS A 71 -0.30 9.15 9.84
C LYS A 71 0.07 10.10 8.72
N GLU A 72 0.09 11.41 8.99
CA GLU A 72 0.51 12.41 8.01
C GLU A 72 2.01 12.35 7.67
N GLY A 73 2.34 12.84 6.48
CA GLY A 73 3.72 13.00 6.01
C GLY A 73 4.10 12.00 4.92
N VAL A 74 5.40 11.80 4.71
CA VAL A 74 5.89 10.82 3.74
C VAL A 74 6.12 9.50 4.46
N LEU A 75 5.23 8.55 4.24
CA LEU A 75 5.28 7.22 4.83
C LEU A 75 5.88 6.20 3.86
N LYS A 76 6.52 5.17 4.43
CA LYS A 76 7.08 4.02 3.72
C LYS A 76 6.65 2.76 4.44
N GLU A 77 5.93 1.91 3.76
CA GLU A 77 5.52 0.59 4.25
C GLU A 77 6.20 -0.48 3.42
N GLU A 78 6.68 -1.54 4.07
CA GLU A 78 7.48 -2.58 3.41
C GLU A 78 6.71 -3.91 3.36
N MET A 79 6.89 -4.62 2.25
CA MET A 79 6.58 -6.03 2.10
C MET A 79 7.79 -6.77 1.54
N VAL A 80 7.86 -8.07 1.79
CA VAL A 80 8.90 -8.94 1.24
C VAL A 80 8.23 -10.02 0.40
N LEU A 81 8.70 -10.19 -0.83
CA LEU A 81 8.25 -11.25 -1.73
C LEU A 81 9.37 -12.29 -1.84
N ALA A 82 9.02 -13.56 -1.73
CA ALA A 82 9.95 -14.68 -1.81
C ALA A 82 9.51 -15.68 -2.88
N SER A 83 10.47 -16.43 -3.43
CA SER A 83 10.16 -17.55 -4.32
C SER A 83 9.47 -18.65 -3.53
N GLU A 84 8.44 -19.28 -4.11
CA GLU A 84 7.84 -20.50 -3.51
C GLU A 84 8.73 -21.74 -3.67
N THR A 85 9.67 -21.69 -4.61
CA THR A 85 10.50 -22.84 -5.00
C THR A 85 11.93 -22.78 -4.47
N SER A 86 12.32 -21.64 -3.88
CA SER A 86 13.66 -21.46 -3.33
C SER A 86 13.63 -20.58 -2.08
N ASP A 87 14.04 -21.15 -0.95
CA ASP A 87 13.98 -20.49 0.36
C ASP A 87 15.01 -19.35 0.54
N SER A 88 15.93 -19.18 -0.41
CA SER A 88 17.07 -18.26 -0.27
C SER A 88 16.93 -16.95 -1.05
N THR A 89 15.88 -16.78 -1.87
CA THR A 89 15.71 -15.58 -2.69
C THR A 89 14.47 -14.80 -2.29
N CYS A 90 14.69 -13.54 -1.92
CA CYS A 90 13.61 -12.60 -1.62
C CYS A 90 13.93 -11.21 -2.15
N VAL A 91 12.89 -10.41 -2.38
CA VAL A 91 13.00 -9.01 -2.72
C VAL A 91 12.13 -8.18 -1.80
N LYS A 92 12.64 -7.01 -1.39
CA LYS A 92 11.86 -6.03 -0.64
C LYS A 92 11.15 -5.10 -1.61
N VAL A 93 9.90 -4.81 -1.31
CA VAL A 93 9.09 -3.79 -2.00
C VAL A 93 8.64 -2.76 -0.99
N VAL A 94 8.99 -1.50 -1.23
CA VAL A 94 8.64 -0.36 -0.37
C VAL A 94 7.54 0.45 -1.05
N VAL A 95 6.38 0.54 -0.42
CA VAL A 95 5.28 1.41 -0.83
C VAL A 95 5.46 2.76 -0.17
N GLN A 96 5.69 3.81 -0.96
CA GLN A 96 5.83 5.19 -0.49
C GLN A 96 4.60 6.01 -0.84
N ALA A 97 4.00 6.59 0.19
CA ALA A 97 2.85 7.49 0.10
C ALA A 97 3.16 8.85 0.74
N ARG A 98 2.60 9.93 0.19
CA ARG A 98 2.48 11.20 0.91
C ARG A 98 1.07 11.31 1.47
N VAL A 99 0.92 11.11 2.77
CA VAL A 99 -0.38 11.21 3.45
C VAL A 99 -0.64 12.67 3.83
N MET A 100 -1.81 13.15 3.44
CA MET A 100 -2.31 14.51 3.65
C MET A 100 -3.37 14.53 4.75
N ASP A 101 -3.42 15.62 5.49
CA ASP A 101 -4.49 15.92 6.45
C ASP A 101 -5.89 15.91 5.82
N ARG A 102 -6.93 15.73 6.64
CA ARG A 102 -8.33 15.74 6.24
C ARG A 102 -8.79 17.04 5.56
N HIS A 103 -8.22 18.19 5.92
CA HIS A 103 -8.62 19.48 5.36
C HIS A 103 -7.87 19.81 4.07
N HIS A 104 -6.82 19.05 3.75
CA HIS A 104 -6.03 19.26 2.55
C HIS A 104 -6.65 18.61 1.32
N GLY A 105 -7.48 19.36 0.58
CA GLY A 105 -7.87 19.12 -0.82
C GLY A 105 -8.28 17.70 -1.22
N THR A 106 -8.31 17.47 -2.53
CA THR A 106 -8.58 16.16 -3.13
C THR A 106 -7.26 15.39 -3.28
N PRO A 107 -7.19 14.11 -2.87
CA PRO A 107 -5.97 13.30 -3.02
C PRO A 107 -5.56 13.16 -4.50
N MET A 108 -4.27 13.16 -4.76
CA MET A 108 -3.69 12.91 -6.09
C MET A 108 -3.16 11.48 -6.15
N LEU A 109 -4.05 10.56 -6.49
CA LEU A 109 -3.75 9.13 -6.60
C LEU A 109 -3.02 8.84 -7.91
N LEU A 110 -1.99 7.99 -7.84
CA LEU A 110 -1.35 7.47 -9.04
C LEU A 110 -2.15 6.30 -9.62
N GLU A 111 -1.83 5.91 -10.86
CA GLU A 111 -2.42 4.75 -11.52
C GLU A 111 -2.33 3.50 -10.64
N GLY A 112 -3.41 2.71 -10.63
CA GLY A 112 -3.54 1.50 -9.83
C GLY A 112 -3.89 1.73 -8.36
N VAL A 113 -4.05 2.98 -7.92
CA VAL A 113 -4.42 3.32 -6.54
C VAL A 113 -5.89 3.73 -6.47
N ARG A 114 -6.66 3.07 -5.61
CA ARG A 114 -8.09 3.34 -5.42
C ARG A 114 -8.42 3.46 -3.94
N CYS A 115 -9.13 4.51 -3.56
CA CYS A 115 -9.74 4.58 -2.23
C CYS A 115 -10.88 3.56 -2.11
N ILE A 116 -10.83 2.71 -1.08
CA ILE A 116 -11.83 1.68 -0.81
C ILE A 116 -12.63 1.92 0.47
N GLY A 117 -12.27 2.95 1.24
CA GLY A 117 -13.04 3.38 2.40
C GLY A 117 -12.33 4.44 3.22
N ALA A 118 -13.08 5.07 4.12
CA ALA A 118 -12.56 5.91 5.19
C ALA A 118 -12.87 5.22 6.52
N GLU A 119 -11.92 5.23 7.44
CA GLU A 119 -12.19 4.92 8.83
C GLU A 119 -13.01 6.08 9.40
N LEU A 120 -14.21 5.76 9.90
CA LEU A 120 -15.08 6.74 10.54
C LEU A 120 -14.39 7.20 11.81
N GLU A 121 -14.06 8.48 11.89
CA GLU A 121 -13.97 9.11 13.19
C GLU A 121 -15.37 9.31 13.73
N TYR A 122 -15.60 8.86 14.96
CA TYR A 122 -16.71 9.36 15.73
C TYR A 122 -16.46 10.86 15.93
N ASP A 123 -17.09 11.69 15.11
CA ASP A 123 -17.19 13.13 15.35
C ASP A 123 -17.94 13.31 16.67
N SER A 124 -17.19 13.43 17.76
CA SER A 124 -17.74 13.67 19.10
C SER A 124 -18.32 15.09 19.26
N GLU A 125 -18.38 15.90 18.19
CA GLU A 125 -18.76 17.31 18.22
C GLU A 125 -20.11 17.63 17.55
N GLN A 126 -21.07 16.71 17.57
CA GLN A 126 -22.49 17.05 17.36
C GLN A 126 -23.34 16.47 18.49
N SER A 127 -23.27 17.11 19.65
CA SER A 127 -24.23 16.92 20.73
C SER A 127 -24.84 18.28 21.07
N ASP A 128 -25.61 18.83 20.12
CA ASP A 128 -26.55 19.93 20.36
C ASP A 128 -27.78 19.41 21.13
N TRP A 129 -27.54 18.75 22.28
CA TRP A 129 -28.60 18.40 23.21
C TRP A 129 -29.09 19.67 23.89
N HIS A 130 -30.09 20.30 23.31
CA HIS A 130 -30.94 21.26 24.01
C HIS A 130 -31.84 20.45 24.95
N GLY A 131 -31.47 20.36 26.23
CA GLY A 131 -32.24 19.66 27.26
C GLY A 131 -33.73 20.05 27.26
N PHE A 132 -34.58 19.18 27.79
CA PHE A 132 -36.02 19.42 27.89
C PHE A 132 -36.32 20.58 28.86
N ASP A 133 -37.10 21.55 28.39
CA ASP A 133 -37.80 22.56 29.22
C ASP A 133 -38.99 21.91 29.95
#